data_AF-A0AAV4AKJ9-F1
#
_entry.id   AF-A0AAV4AKJ9-F1
#
_cell.length_a   1.000
_cell.length_b   1.000
_cell.length_c   1.000
_cell.angle_alpha   90.00
_cell.angle_beta   90.00
_cell.angle_gamma   90.00
#
_symmetry.space_group_name_H-M   'P 1'
#
loop_
_entity.id
_entity.type
_entity.pdbx_description
1 polymer ?
#
loop_
_entity_poly.entity_id
_entity_poly.type
_entity_poly.pdbx_seq_one_letter_code
_entity_poly.pdbx_strand_id
1 'polypeptide(L)'
;MKTDKQLQRGDYDYRVSDDGLLFCKWMDNKVVAIASNYHGTAPTSVKRTQNDGTRQQVACPEAVRNYNICTWEVWTWPICCVAHMG
;
A
#
# COMPACT_ATOMS: atom_id res chain seq x y z
N MET A 1 14.27 -3.42 -5.42
CA MET A 1 13.02 -3.97 -4.88
C MET A 1 12.79 -5.35 -5.45
N LYS A 2 12.15 -6.26 -4.69
CA LYS A 2 11.73 -7.60 -5.11
C LYS A 2 10.85 -7.51 -6.35
N THR A 3 11.00 -8.49 -7.24
CA THR A 3 10.10 -8.69 -8.39
C THR A 3 8.73 -9.18 -7.91
N ASP A 4 7.69 -8.98 -8.72
CA ASP A 4 6.31 -9.36 -8.37
C ASP A 4 6.21 -10.85 -8.04
N LYS A 5 6.95 -11.69 -8.77
CA LYS A 5 7.00 -13.14 -8.60
C LYS A 5 7.59 -13.59 -7.26
N GLN A 6 8.31 -12.71 -6.56
CA GLN A 6 8.94 -13.00 -5.28
C GLN A 6 8.08 -12.56 -4.08
N LEU A 7 6.93 -11.93 -4.33
CA LEU A 7 6.03 -11.44 -3.28
C LEU A 7 4.81 -12.34 -3.17
N GLN A 8 4.53 -12.81 -1.97
CA GLN A 8 3.25 -13.44 -1.63
C GLN A 8 2.24 -12.37 -1.23
N ARG A 9 0.96 -12.71 -1.26
CA ARG A 9 -0.09 -11.79 -0.82
C ARG A 9 0.12 -11.36 0.63
N GLY A 10 0.18 -10.06 0.87
CA GLY A 10 0.51 -9.44 2.15
C GLY A 10 1.97 -9.01 2.27
N ASP A 11 2.87 -9.55 1.44
CA ASP A 11 4.26 -9.11 1.41
C ASP A 11 4.35 -7.68 0.87
N TYR A 12 5.35 -6.97 1.36
CA TYR A 12 5.74 -5.69 0.82
C TYR A 12 7.26 -5.56 0.76
N ASP A 13 7.71 -4.68 -0.12
CA ASP A 13 9.08 -4.23 -0.20
C ASP A 13 9.09 -2.72 -0.39
N TYR A 14 10.10 -2.05 0.13
CA TYR A 14 10.17 -0.60 0.09
C TYR A 14 11.59 -0.08 -0.04
N ARG A 15 11.69 1.15 -0.53
CA ARG A 15 12.92 1.93 -0.55
C ARG A 15 12.59 3.35 -0.14
N VAL A 16 13.48 3.99 0.59
CA VAL A 16 13.42 5.42 0.87
C VAL A 16 14.51 6.11 0.03
N SER A 17 14.18 7.22 -0.64
CA SER A 17 15.18 8.03 -1.33
C SER A 17 16.02 8.83 -0.33
N ASP A 18 17.13 9.39 -0.80
CA ASP A 18 17.99 10.24 0.04
C ASP A 18 17.24 11.50 0.53
N ASP A 19 16.25 11.97 -0.24
CA ASP A 19 15.36 13.08 0.11
C ASP A 19 14.18 12.67 1.01
N GLY A 20 14.14 11.42 1.49
CA GLY A 20 13.10 10.93 2.40
C GLY A 20 11.80 10.48 1.74
N LEU A 21 11.76 10.29 0.42
CA LEU A 21 10.57 9.80 -0.29
C LEU A 21 10.48 8.27 -0.19
N LEU A 22 9.41 7.75 0.41
CA LEU A 22 9.10 6.33 0.48
C LEU A 22 8.51 5.86 -0.86
N PHE A 23 9.10 4.81 -1.42
CA PHE A 23 8.52 4.01 -2.49
C PHE A 23 8.21 2.62 -1.92
N CYS A 24 6.94 2.30 -1.82
CA CYS A 24 6.44 1.06 -1.26
C CYS A 24 5.73 0.24 -2.32
N LYS A 25 6.00 -1.06 -2.33
CA LYS A 25 5.36 -2.04 -3.19
C LYS A 25 4.71 -3.08 -2.30
N TRP A 26 3.40 -3.23 -2.38
CA TRP A 26 2.63 -4.20 -1.61
C TRP A 26 1.87 -5.15 -2.53
N MET A 27 1.88 -6.44 -2.20
CA MET A 27 1.21 -7.47 -2.98
C MET A 27 -0.17 -7.79 -2.37
N ASP A 28 -1.25 -7.43 -3.05
CA ASP A 28 -2.59 -7.98 -2.77
C ASP A 28 -2.89 -9.10 -3.77
N ASN A 29 -4.02 -9.06 -4.47
CA ASN A 29 -4.25 -9.89 -5.66
C ASN A 29 -3.40 -9.44 -6.85
N LYS A 30 -2.97 -8.18 -6.83
CA LYS A 30 -2.03 -7.54 -7.75
C LYS A 30 -1.12 -6.62 -6.96
N VAL A 31 -0.01 -6.21 -7.57
CA VAL A 31 0.91 -5.26 -6.98
C VAL A 31 0.26 -3.88 -6.90
N VAL A 32 0.37 -3.25 -5.73
CA VAL A 32 0.06 -1.85 -5.48
C VAL A 32 1.37 -1.12 -5.18
N ALA A 33 1.71 -0.14 -6.02
CA ALA A 33 2.83 0.75 -5.81
C ALA A 33 2.36 2.08 -5.20
N ILE A 34 3.04 2.54 -4.16
CA ILE A 34 2.75 3.79 -3.43
C ILE A 34 4.04 4.59 -3.30
N ALA A 35 3.98 5.88 -3.64
CA ALA A 35 4.99 6.85 -3.24
C ALA A 35 4.43 7.76 -2.14
N SER A 36 5.18 7.98 -1.06
CA SER A 36 4.76 8.84 0.05
C SER A 36 5.92 9.61 0.65
N ASN A 37 5.68 10.88 0.99
CA ASN A 37 6.61 11.74 1.71
C ASN A 37 6.32 11.80 3.22
N TYR A 38 5.28 11.10 3.70
CA TYR A 38 4.75 11.27 5.05
C TYR A 38 4.43 9.95 5.76
N HIS A 39 4.00 8.92 5.05
CA HIS A 39 3.58 7.66 5.66
C HIS A 39 4.73 6.66 5.78
N GLY A 40 4.80 5.97 6.92
CA GLY A 40 5.83 4.98 7.22
C GLY A 40 5.51 3.56 6.73
N THR A 41 6.40 2.63 7.09
CA THR A 41 6.34 1.20 6.74
C THR A 41 5.98 0.31 7.93
N ALA A 42 5.45 0.90 9.00
CA ALA A 42 5.04 0.16 10.19
C ALA A 42 4.04 -0.95 9.82
N PRO A 43 4.21 -2.16 10.38
CA PRO A 43 3.36 -3.29 10.03
C PRO A 43 1.93 -3.06 10.52
N THR A 44 0.96 -3.27 9.62
CA THR A 44 -0.46 -3.16 9.91
C THR A 44 -1.25 -4.16 9.05
N SER A 45 -2.56 -3.98 8.94
CA SER A 45 -3.40 -4.79 8.07
C SER A 45 -4.62 -4.03 7.54
N VAL A 46 -5.15 -4.50 6.42
CA VAL A 46 -6.39 -4.01 5.80
C VAL A 46 -7.41 -5.14 5.65
N LYS A 47 -8.70 -4.80 5.76
CA LYS A 47 -9.80 -5.74 5.52
C LYS A 47 -10.11 -5.78 4.02
N ARG A 48 -9.97 -6.94 3.39
CA ARG A 48 -10.21 -7.14 1.94
C ARG A 48 -11.35 -8.13 1.74
N THR A 49 -12.30 -7.78 0.88
CA THR A 49 -13.37 -8.68 0.45
C THR A 49 -12.84 -9.60 -0.64
N GLN A 50 -13.04 -10.91 -0.47
CA GLN A 50 -12.70 -11.94 -1.43
C GLN A 50 -13.80 -12.08 -2.49
N ASN A 51 -13.52 -12.80 -3.57
CA ASN A 51 -14.50 -13.05 -4.64
C ASN A 51 -15.73 -13.83 -4.16
N ASP A 52 -15.59 -14.62 -3.10
CA ASP A 52 -16.69 -15.37 -2.44
C ASP A 52 -17.50 -14.51 -1.45
N GLY A 53 -17.20 -13.21 -1.35
CA GLY A 53 -17.86 -12.27 -0.43
C GLY A 53 -17.33 -12.31 1.01
N THR A 54 -16.45 -13.25 1.36
CA THR A 54 -15.82 -13.27 2.68
C THR A 54 -14.84 -12.12 2.85
N ARG A 55 -14.55 -11.73 4.10
CA ARG A 55 -13.62 -10.64 4.40
C ARG A 55 -12.40 -11.19 5.14
N GLN A 56 -11.21 -10.92 4.62
CA GLN A 56 -9.95 -11.37 5.17
C GLN A 56 -9.08 -10.18 5.60
N GLN A 57 -8.30 -10.36 6.67
CA GLN A 57 -7.25 -9.42 7.05
C GLN A 57 -5.99 -9.74 6.26
N VAL A 58 -5.45 -8.76 5.53
CA VAL A 58 -4.21 -8.89 4.78
C VAL A 58 -3.19 -7.96 5.40
N ALA A 59 -2.00 -8.49 5.72
CA ALA A 59 -0.89 -7.69 6.21
C ALA A 59 -0.52 -6.63 5.18
N CYS A 60 -0.22 -5.41 5.62
CA CYS A 60 0.23 -4.34 4.75
C CYS A 60 1.03 -3.31 5.57
N PRO A 61 1.84 -2.45 4.93
CA PRO A 61 2.46 -1.32 5.60
C PRO A 61 1.47 -0.19 5.85
N GLU A 62 1.76 0.67 6.83
CA GLU A 62 0.95 1.84 7.19
C GLU A 62 0.65 2.73 5.98
N ALA A 63 1.62 2.97 5.09
CA ALA A 63 1.42 3.73 3.86
C ALA A 63 0.26 3.19 3.00
N VAL A 64 0.08 1.87 2.92
CA VAL A 64 -1.04 1.25 2.18
C VAL A 64 -2.36 1.43 2.91
N ARG A 65 -2.36 1.25 4.24
CA ARG A 65 -3.57 1.42 5.05
C ARG A 65 -4.07 2.86 4.99
N ASN A 66 -3.17 3.82 5.15
CA ASN A 66 -3.50 5.24 5.17
C ASN A 66 -3.94 5.73 3.79
N TYR A 67 -3.31 5.26 2.70
CA TYR A 67 -3.81 5.51 1.36
C TYR A 67 -5.27 5.08 1.21
N ASN A 68 -5.57 3.83 1.60
CA ASN A 68 -6.93 3.32 1.52
C ASN A 68 -7.89 4.14 2.39
N ILE A 69 -7.57 4.42 3.65
CA ILE A 69 -8.45 5.20 4.55
C ILE A 69 -8.68 6.62 4.03
N CYS A 70 -7.63 7.34 3.62
CA CYS A 70 -7.73 8.70 3.10
C CYS A 70 -8.48 8.78 1.77
N THR A 71 -8.50 7.71 0.95
CA THR A 71 -9.32 7.68 -0.27
C THR A 71 -10.83 7.51 0.00
N TRP A 72 -11.25 7.07 1.20
CA TRP A 72 -12.68 6.94 1.54
C TRP A 72 -13.24 8.19 2.25
N GLU A 73 -12.38 9.09 2.74
CA GLU A 73 -12.76 10.37 3.37
C GLU A 73 -12.40 11.57 2.46
N VAL A 74 -13.25 11.84 1.46
CA VAL A 74 -13.56 13.14 0.82
C VAL A 74 -12.43 14.18 0.60
N TRP A 75 -12.11 14.47 -0.66
CA TRP A 75 -11.94 15.81 -1.29
C TRP A 75 -11.38 17.03 -0.51
N THR A 76 -10.55 16.90 0.53
CA THR A 76 -9.89 18.07 1.16
C THR A 76 -8.37 17.88 1.34
N TRP A 77 -7.64 18.51 0.41
CA TRP A 77 -6.24 18.97 0.49
C TRP A 77 -5.10 17.97 0.24
N PRO A 78 -3.95 18.45 -0.30
CA PRO A 78 -3.18 17.75 -1.31
C PRO A 78 -2.14 16.85 -0.65
N ILE A 79 -2.32 15.54 -0.72
CA ILE A 79 -1.21 14.62 -0.57
C ILE A 79 -1.09 13.86 -1.86
N CYS A 80 -0.02 14.17 -2.60
CA CYS A 80 0.37 13.55 -3.86
C CYS A 80 0.68 12.06 -3.66
N CYS A 81 -0.34 11.25 -3.45
CA CYS A 81 -0.24 9.79 -3.45
C CYS A 81 -0.59 9.29 -4.84
N VAL A 82 0.42 9.12 -5.70
CA VAL A 82 0.24 8.46 -7.00
C VAL A 82 0.30 6.95 -6.76
N ALA A 83 -0.86 6.29 -6.87
CA ALA A 83 -0.92 4.84 -6.96
C ALA A 83 -1.00 4.44 -8.44
N HIS A 84 -0.08 3.60 -8.91
CA HIS A 84 -0.17 2.97 -10.22
C HIS A 84 -0.55 1.51 -10.02
N MET A 85 -1.67 1.08 -10.60
CA MET A 85 -2.10 -0.31 -10.63
C MET A 85 -1.55 -0.97 -11.90
N GLY A 86 -0.65 -1.95 -11.75
CA GLY A 86 -0.14 -2.79 -12.83
C GLY A 86 -1.03 -3.98 -13.15
#